data_AF-A0A377ZPT8-F1
#
_entry.id   AF-A0A377ZPT8-F1
#
_cell.length_a   1.000
_cell.length_b   1.000
_cell.length_c   1.000
_cell.angle_alpha   90.00
_cell.angle_beta   90.00
_cell.angle_gamma   90.00
#
_symmetry.space_group_name_H-M   'P 1'
#
loop_
_entity.id
_entity.type
_entity.pdbx_description
1 polymer ?
#
loop_
_entity_poly.entity_id
_entity_poly.type
_entity_poly.pdbx_seq_one_letter_code
_entity_poly.pdbx_strand_id
1 'polypeptide(L)'
;MTRGLELLIAQTILQGFDAQYGRFLEVTSGAQQRFEQADWHAVQQAMKQRIHLYDHHVGLVVEQLRCITEGKSTDVDFLLRVKQQYTQLLPDYPRFEIAESFSIRSTAACLTTAR
;
A
#
# COMPACT_ATOMS: atom_id res chain seq x y z
N MET A 1 -11.66 5.19 -23.13
CA MET A 1 -10.41 5.66 -22.48
C MET A 1 -10.40 5.49 -20.95
N THR A 2 -11.54 5.18 -20.31
CA THR A 2 -11.67 5.00 -18.84
C THR A 2 -10.98 3.75 -18.28
N ARG A 3 -11.02 2.62 -18.99
CA ARG A 3 -10.38 1.36 -18.53
C ARG A 3 -8.87 1.48 -18.28
N GLY A 4 -8.18 2.34 -19.03
CA GLY A 4 -6.73 2.56 -18.87
C GLY A 4 -6.39 3.24 -17.55
N LEU A 5 -7.21 4.20 -17.11
CA LEU A 5 -7.03 4.89 -15.83
C LEU A 5 -7.31 3.95 -14.65
N GLU A 6 -8.37 3.14 -14.74
CA GLU A 6 -8.73 2.16 -13.70
C GLU A 6 -7.60 1.14 -13.47
N LEU A 7 -7.04 0.62 -14.56
CA LEU A 7 -5.90 -0.30 -14.50
C LEU A 7 -4.64 0.38 -13.97
N LEU A 8 -4.34 1.62 -14.38
CA LEU A 8 -3.20 2.39 -13.88
C LEU A 8 -3.28 2.57 -12.36
N ILE A 9 -4.46 2.90 -11.83
CA ILE A 9 -4.69 3.02 -10.39
C ILE A 9 -4.50 1.68 -9.69
N ALA A 10 -5.06 0.59 -10.22
CA ALA A 10 -4.88 -0.73 -9.65
C ALA A 10 -3.39 -1.14 -9.58
N GLN A 11 -2.63 -0.89 -10.64
CA GLN A 11 -1.19 -1.12 -10.68
C GLN A 11 -0.43 -0.23 -9.69
N THR A 12 -0.83 1.04 -9.56
CA THR A 12 -0.22 1.98 -8.60
C THR A 12 -0.42 1.52 -7.16
N ILE A 13 -1.62 1.04 -6.81
CA ILE A 13 -1.90 0.46 -5.49
C ILE A 13 -1.01 -0.77 -5.25
N LEU A 14 -0.87 -1.65 -6.25
CA LEU A 14 -0.07 -2.87 -6.12
C LEU A 14 1.42 -2.55 -5.95
N GLN A 15 1.94 -1.58 -6.72
CA GLN A 15 3.30 -1.07 -6.56
C GLN A 15 3.53 -0.44 -5.18
N GLY A 16 2.54 0.27 -4.64
CA GLY A 16 2.58 0.78 -3.28
C GLY A 16 2.70 -0.32 -2.24
N PHE A 17 1.97 -1.43 -2.44
CA PHE A 17 2.09 -2.61 -1.60
C PHE A 17 3.47 -3.28 -1.72
N ASP A 18 4.00 -3.45 -2.93
CA ASP A 18 5.35 -3.97 -3.15
C ASP A 18 6.41 -3.15 -2.41
N ALA A 19 6.34 -1.82 -2.51
CA ALA A 19 7.25 -0.90 -1.82
C ALA A 19 7.12 -1.02 -0.29
N GLN A 20 5.88 -1.03 0.22
CA GLN A 20 5.58 -1.20 1.64
C GLN A 20 6.18 -2.51 2.16
N TYR A 21 5.94 -3.61 1.45
CA TYR A 21 6.37 -4.93 1.87
C TYR A 21 7.89 -5.09 1.77
N GLY A 22 8.51 -4.55 0.72
CA GLY A 22 9.97 -4.50 0.59
C GLY A 22 10.63 -3.80 1.78
N ARG A 23 10.13 -2.61 2.14
CA ARG A 23 10.60 -1.87 3.33
C ARG A 23 10.33 -2.61 4.64
N PHE A 24 9.21 -3.32 4.75
CA PHE A 24 8.94 -4.18 5.92
C PHE A 24 9.99 -5.29 6.06
N LEU A 25 10.36 -5.94 4.95
CA LEU A 25 11.39 -6.98 4.94
C LEU A 25 12.77 -6.41 5.28
N GLU A 26 13.15 -5.25 4.74
CA GLU A 26 14.40 -4.57 5.07
C GLU A 26 14.52 -4.31 6.57
N VAL A 27 13.50 -3.69 7.19
CA VAL A 27 13.48 -3.45 8.64
C VAL A 27 13.54 -4.75 9.44
N THR A 28 12.89 -5.81 8.96
CA THR A 28 12.86 -7.10 9.66
C THR A 28 14.18 -7.86 9.53
N SER A 29 14.89 -7.74 8.39
CA SER A 29 16.16 -8.43 8.14
C SER A 29 17.27 -8.04 9.12
N GLY A 30 17.27 -6.80 9.61
CA GLY A 30 18.23 -6.33 10.61
C GLY A 30 17.97 -6.82 12.05
N ALA A 31 16.93 -7.62 12.30
CA ALA A 31 16.58 -8.07 13.64
C ALA A 31 17.65 -8.96 14.28
N GLN A 32 18.24 -9.88 13.51
CA GLN A 32 19.30 -10.77 14.01
C GLN A 32 20.52 -9.97 14.46
N GLN A 33 21.00 -9.05 13.62
CA GLN A 33 22.15 -8.21 13.95
C GLN A 33 21.94 -7.41 15.25
N ARG A 34 20.78 -6.76 15.40
CA ARG A 34 20.47 -6.00 16.62
C ARG A 34 20.45 -6.87 17.86
N PHE A 35 19.93 -8.10 17.72
CA PHE A 35 19.90 -9.07 18.81
C PHE A 35 21.31 -9.52 19.20
N GLU A 36 22.15 -9.89 18.22
CA GLU A 36 23.54 -10.30 18.44
C GLU A 36 24.39 -9.19 19.06
N GLN A 37 24.09 -7.93 18.74
CA GLN A 37 24.74 -6.75 19.33
C GLN A 37 24.15 -6.34 20.69
N ALA A 38 23.11 -7.03 21.17
CA ALA A 38 22.35 -6.66 22.37
C ALA A 38 21.83 -5.21 22.35
N ASP A 39 21.55 -4.66 21.16
CA ASP A 39 21.03 -3.31 20.99
C ASP A 39 19.50 -3.28 21.18
N TRP A 40 19.08 -3.37 22.44
CA TRP A 40 17.67 -3.43 22.80
C TRP A 40 16.89 -2.16 22.45
N HIS A 41 17.56 -1.00 22.46
CA HIS A 41 16.94 0.26 22.05
C HIS A 41 16.66 0.27 20.55
N ALA A 42 17.59 -0.19 19.71
CA ALA A 42 17.36 -0.31 18.28
C ALA A 42 16.28 -1.36 17.95
N VAL A 43 16.17 -2.44 18.72
CA VAL A 43 15.04 -3.40 18.57
C VAL A 43 13.70 -2.71 18.79
N GLN A 44 13.56 -1.93 19.86
CA GLN A 44 12.31 -1.19 20.15
C GLN A 44 12.02 -0.13 19.08
N GLN A 45 13.04 0.59 18.62
CA GLN A 45 12.88 1.61 17.58
C GLN A 45 12.46 0.98 16.24
N ALA A 46 13.09 -0.13 15.84
CA ALA A 46 12.74 -0.83 14.62
C ALA A 46 11.30 -1.35 14.64
N MET A 47 10.81 -1.82 15.79
CA MET A 47 9.42 -2.23 15.94
C MET A 47 8.45 -1.05 15.73
N LYS A 48 8.74 0.11 16.35
CA LYS A 48 7.93 1.33 16.15
C LYS A 48 7.92 1.76 14.68
N GLN A 49 9.09 1.77 14.03
CA GLN A 49 9.20 2.09 12.61
C GLN A 49 8.33 1.16 11.75
N ARG A 50 8.36 -0.15 12.05
CA ARG A 50 7.59 -1.15 11.31
C ARG A 50 6.08 -0.94 11.41
N ILE A 51 5.58 -0.48 12.56
CA ILE A 51 4.14 -0.17 12.76
C ILE A 51 3.71 1.01 11.88
N HIS A 52 4.49 2.08 11.83
CA HIS A 52 4.16 3.27 11.03
C HIS A 52 4.32 3.08 9.53
N LEU A 53 5.08 2.05 9.12
CA LEU A 53 5.46 1.83 7.73
C LEU A 53 4.27 1.57 6.81
N TYR A 54 3.26 0.86 7.31
CA TYR A 54 2.06 0.53 6.55
C TYR A 54 1.26 1.80 6.23
N ASP A 55 0.88 2.56 7.25
CA ASP A 55 0.07 3.78 7.08
C ASP A 55 0.80 4.85 6.28
N HIS A 56 2.12 4.93 6.41
CA HIS A 56 2.94 5.81 5.59
C HIS A 56 2.80 5.50 4.09
N HIS A 57 2.91 4.22 3.70
CA HIS A 57 2.81 3.84 2.29
C HIS A 57 1.38 3.97 1.75
N VAL A 58 0.35 3.71 2.57
CA VAL A 58 -1.04 4.04 2.20
C VAL A 58 -1.17 5.53 1.89
N GLY A 59 -0.64 6.40 2.76
CA GLY A 59 -0.68 7.85 2.54
C GLY A 59 0.02 8.28 1.24
N LEU A 60 1.19 7.70 0.95
CA LEU A 60 1.90 7.96 -0.32
C LEU A 60 1.08 7.54 -1.54
N VAL A 61 0.48 6.35 -1.51
CA VAL A 61 -0.37 5.86 -2.60
C VAL A 61 -1.58 6.77 -2.77
N VAL A 62 -2.27 7.12 -1.68
CA VAL A 62 -3.45 8.01 -1.75
C VAL A 62 -3.10 9.35 -2.40
N GLU A 63 -1.95 9.94 -2.05
CA GLU A 63 -1.50 11.20 -2.66
C GLU A 63 -1.12 11.03 -4.14
N GLN A 64 -0.49 9.92 -4.51
CA GLN A 64 -0.23 9.58 -5.91
C GLN A 64 -1.52 9.41 -6.70
N LEU A 65 -2.51 8.70 -6.14
CA LEU A 65 -3.80 8.51 -6.78
C LEU A 65 -4.52 9.85 -6.97
N ARG A 66 -4.46 10.75 -5.97
CA ARG A 66 -5.00 12.11 -6.08
C ARG A 66 -4.38 12.89 -7.23
N CYS A 67 -3.07 12.76 -7.43
CA CYS A 67 -2.37 13.37 -8.57
C CYS A 67 -2.80 12.75 -9.90
N ILE A 68 -2.88 11.41 -9.97
CA ILE A 68 -3.27 10.67 -11.20
C ILE A 68 -4.70 10.98 -11.62
N THR A 69 -5.62 11.17 -10.67
CA THR A 69 -7.01 11.51 -10.96
C THR A 69 -7.24 13.00 -11.17
N GLU A 70 -6.19 13.83 -11.15
CA GLU A 70 -6.26 15.29 -11.26
C GLU A 70 -7.18 15.91 -10.19
N GLY A 71 -7.28 15.29 -9.01
CA GLY A 71 -8.18 15.72 -7.94
C GLY A 71 -9.67 15.54 -8.25
N LYS A 72 -10.03 14.85 -9.33
CA LYS A 72 -11.43 14.48 -9.60
C LYS A 72 -11.90 13.51 -8.54
N SER A 73 -13.12 13.72 -8.04
CA SER A 73 -13.75 12.82 -7.08
C SER A 73 -13.88 11.43 -7.70
N THR A 74 -13.27 10.44 -7.05
CA THR A 74 -13.46 9.03 -7.39
C THR A 74 -14.76 8.57 -6.76
N ASP A 75 -15.79 8.39 -7.57
CA ASP A 75 -17.05 7.82 -7.10
C ASP A 75 -16.90 6.33 -6.72
N VAL A 76 -17.92 5.80 -6.05
CA VAL A 76 -17.94 4.40 -5.58
C VAL A 76 -17.85 3.43 -6.75
N ASP A 77 -18.51 3.73 -7.88
CA ASP A 77 -18.53 2.86 -9.06
C ASP A 77 -17.15 2.76 -9.72
N PHE A 78 -16.40 3.86 -9.75
CA PHE A 78 -15.04 3.93 -10.24
C PHE A 78 -14.10 3.10 -9.36
N LEU A 79 -14.19 3.26 -8.04
CA LEU A 79 -13.37 2.46 -7.11
C LEU A 79 -13.74 0.97 -7.17
N LEU A 80 -15.00 0.63 -7.44
CA LEU A 80 -15.41 -0.76 -7.66
C LEU A 80 -14.76 -1.33 -8.93
N ARG A 81 -14.70 -0.56 -10.03
CA ARG A 81 -14.01 -0.98 -11.26
C ARG A 81 -12.50 -1.11 -11.06
N VAL A 82 -11.87 -0.18 -10.32
CA VAL A 82 -10.47 -0.30 -9.90
C VAL A 82 -10.26 -1.58 -9.10
N LYS A 83 -11.13 -1.90 -8.14
CA LYS A 83 -11.05 -3.15 -7.36
C LYS A 83 -11.14 -4.38 -8.26
N GLN A 84 -12.02 -4.38 -9.26
CA GLN A 84 -12.11 -5.47 -10.24
C GLN A 84 -10.79 -5.64 -11.04
N GLN A 85 -10.19 -4.53 -11.50
CA GLN A 85 -8.88 -4.59 -12.16
C GLN A 85 -7.81 -5.11 -11.21
N TYR A 86 -7.81 -4.66 -9.94
CA TYR A 86 -6.87 -5.10 -8.92
C TYR A 86 -6.97 -6.60 -8.65
N THR A 87 -8.18 -7.14 -8.46
CA THR A 87 -8.40 -8.57 -8.25
C THR A 87 -7.87 -9.41 -9.42
N GLN A 88 -7.94 -8.91 -10.66
CA GLN A 88 -7.38 -9.59 -11.83
C GLN A 88 -5.84 -9.66 -11.82
N LEU A 89 -5.16 -8.82 -11.04
CA LEU A 89 -3.69 -8.84 -10.89
C LEU A 89 -3.21 -9.87 -9.85
N LEU A 90 -4.10 -10.41 -9.01
CA LEU A 90 -3.75 -11.24 -7.86
C LEU A 90 -3.64 -12.77 -8.06
N PRO A 91 -4.14 -13.45 -9.11
CA PRO A 91 -4.17 -14.91 -9.16
C PRO A 91 -2.83 -15.63 -8.92
N ASP A 92 -1.74 -15.07 -9.44
CA ASP A 92 -0.38 -15.60 -9.25
C ASP A 92 0.47 -14.71 -8.32
N TYR A 93 -0.16 -13.73 -7.67
CA TYR A 93 0.56 -12.75 -6.87
C TYR A 93 0.85 -13.31 -5.46
N PRO A 94 2.13 -13.45 -5.09
CA PRO A 94 2.49 -13.93 -3.76
C PRO A 94 2.01 -12.95 -2.69
N ARG A 95 1.42 -13.48 -1.60
CA ARG A 95 0.87 -12.69 -0.48
C ARG A 95 -0.39 -11.90 -0.87
N PHE A 96 -1.22 -12.44 -1.76
CA PHE A 96 -2.47 -11.82 -2.22
C PHE A 96 -3.38 -11.34 -1.07
N GLU A 97 -3.45 -12.06 0.06
CA GLU A 97 -4.28 -11.69 1.21
C GLU A 97 -3.90 -10.32 1.81
N ILE A 98 -2.59 -10.06 1.88
CA ILE A 98 -2.06 -8.79 2.41
C ILE A 98 -2.21 -7.69 1.37
N ALA A 99 -1.98 -8.01 0.09
CA ALA A 99 -2.19 -7.09 -1.02
C ALA A 99 -3.66 -6.65 -1.12
N GLU A 100 -4.62 -7.54 -0.88
CA GLU A 100 -6.04 -7.21 -0.85
C GLU A 100 -6.35 -6.25 0.32
N SER A 101 -5.83 -6.52 1.51
CA SER A 101 -5.99 -5.65 2.67
C SER A 101 -5.45 -4.24 2.41
N PHE A 102 -4.29 -4.13 1.76
CA PHE A 102 -3.70 -2.85 1.33
C PHE A 102 -4.57 -2.09 0.34
N SER A 103 -5.17 -2.80 -0.62
CA SER A 103 -6.10 -2.21 -1.59
C SER A 103 -7.36 -1.67 -0.92
N ILE A 104 -7.95 -2.43 0.01
CA ILE A 104 -9.14 -2.00 0.78
C ILE A 104 -8.82 -0.72 1.56
N ARG A 105 -7.68 -0.67 2.25
CA ARG A 105 -7.31 0.51 3.04
C ARG A 105 -7.01 1.73 2.17
N SER A 106 -6.34 1.54 1.04
CA SER A 106 -6.01 2.63 0.10
C SER A 106 -7.27 3.21 -0.55
N THR A 107 -8.18 2.35 -1.03
CA THR A 107 -9.45 2.79 -1.64
C THR A 107 -10.39 3.45 -0.64
N ALA A 108 -10.44 2.95 0.61
CA ALA A 108 -11.20 3.59 1.69
C ALA A 108 -10.66 4.98 2.03
N ALA A 109 -9.33 5.15 2.08
CA ALA A 109 -8.71 6.45 2.34
C ALA A 109 -9.01 7.47 1.23
N CYS A 110 -9.09 7.06 -0.04
CA CYS A 110 -9.54 7.94 -1.12
C CYS A 110 -10.97 8.45 -0.91
N LEU A 111 -11.89 7.60 -0.44
CA LEU A 111 -13.28 7.99 -0.17
C LEU A 111 -13.42 9.00 0.99
N THR A 112 -12.58 8.87 2.03
CA THR A 112 -12.63 9.75 3.20
C THR A 112 -11.97 11.11 2.96
N THR A 113 -10.96 11.16 2.10
CA THR A 113 -10.18 12.39 1.81
C THR A 113 -10.86 13.24 0.72
N ALA A 114 -11.87 12.70 0.04
CA ALA A 114 -12.67 13.38 -0.98
C ALA A 114 -13.86 14.19 -0.42
N ARG A 115 -13.95 14.35 0.92
CA ARG A 115 -14.89 15.24 1.62
C ARG A 115 -14.14 16.42 2.21
#